data_AF-A0A177R080-F1
#
_entry.id   AF-A0A177R080-F1
#
_cell.length_a   1.000
_cell.length_b   1.000
_cell.length_c   1.000
_cell.angle_alpha   90.00
_cell.angle_beta   90.00
_cell.angle_gamma   90.00
#
_symmetry.space_group_name_H-M   'P 1'
#
loop_
_entity.id
_entity.type
_entity.pdbx_description
1 polymer ?
#
loop_
_entity_poly.entity_id
_entity_poly.type
_entity_poly.pdbx_seq_one_letter_code
_entity_poly.pdbx_strand_id
1 'polypeptide(L)'
;MRVTGAGRLADFRERLRWLMVRDFEAEGYTEHHAEDRLEYRFEPKRGIPFPVFTEVSGNFPELRVEAEWDHDGVRGRAVIENGRLVEEHHDSSGGPGIEIAVDDEGRLGLAMVVEKRDACCIGYAATAERHTFFRFVGGALDLIDPEEPDVELEDMALAFVEEWIWYDEEEAPVERARYASYGFPVRGANLRSEKLALLRGSGQCHSSLDEAGRAAREALVREWLSK
;
A
#
# COMPACT_ATOMS: atom_id res chain seq x y z
N MET A 1 15.12 7.91 4.05
CA MET A 1 15.76 8.05 2.72
C MET A 1 17.26 8.25 2.90
N ARG A 2 18.07 7.49 2.17
CA ARG A 2 19.52 7.56 2.18
C ARG A 2 20.03 7.73 0.75
N VAL A 3 20.98 8.63 0.52
CA VAL A 3 21.61 8.85 -0.79
C VAL A 3 23.09 8.56 -0.66
N THR A 4 23.61 7.67 -1.48
CA THR A 4 25.01 7.24 -1.51
C THR A 4 25.51 7.16 -2.95
N GLY A 5 26.83 7.17 -3.16
CA GLY A 5 27.41 7.03 -4.48
C GLY A 5 28.62 7.94 -4.72
N ALA A 6 29.11 7.93 -5.95
CA ALA A 6 30.37 8.59 -6.28
C ALA A 6 30.17 10.08 -6.60
N GLY A 7 30.43 10.95 -5.62
CA GLY A 7 30.52 12.40 -5.82
C GLY A 7 29.17 13.11 -6.01
N ARG A 8 29.19 14.44 -6.03
CA ARG A 8 28.02 15.32 -6.28
C ARG A 8 26.86 15.21 -5.28
N LEU A 9 27.09 14.65 -4.08
CA LEU A 9 26.12 14.68 -2.98
C LEU A 9 25.69 16.11 -2.61
N ALA A 10 26.61 17.07 -2.61
CA ALA A 10 26.27 18.48 -2.34
C ALA A 10 25.30 19.05 -3.40
N ASP A 11 25.55 18.78 -4.68
CA ASP A 11 24.69 19.21 -5.79
C ASP A 11 23.31 18.54 -5.72
N PHE A 12 23.28 17.24 -5.39
CA PHE A 12 22.04 16.48 -5.17
C PHE A 12 21.23 17.11 -4.03
N ARG A 13 21.87 17.39 -2.89
CA ARG A 13 21.22 18.00 -1.73
C ARG A 13 20.59 19.34 -2.08
N GLU A 14 21.32 20.21 -2.77
CA GLU A 14 20.79 21.52 -3.17
C GLU A 14 19.61 21.36 -4.12
N ARG A 15 19.70 20.47 -5.12
CA ARG A 15 18.60 20.22 -6.06
C ARG A 15 17.36 19.67 -5.36
N LEU A 16 17.55 18.71 -4.45
CA LEU A 16 16.46 18.14 -3.64
C LEU A 16 15.80 19.19 -2.78
N ARG A 17 16.59 20.02 -2.08
CA ARG A 17 16.08 21.12 -1.24
C ARG A 17 15.22 22.09 -2.04
N TRP A 18 15.64 22.44 -3.26
CA TRP A 18 14.85 23.31 -4.14
C TRP A 18 13.47 22.74 -4.50
N LEU A 19 13.37 21.43 -4.72
CA LEU A 19 12.10 20.78 -5.01
C LEU A 19 11.24 20.62 -3.75
N MET A 20 11.84 20.21 -2.63
CA MET A 20 11.16 20.06 -1.34
C MET A 20 10.59 21.38 -0.80
N VAL A 21 11.25 22.52 -1.02
CA VAL A 21 10.76 23.85 -0.61
C VAL A 21 9.55 24.30 -1.43
N ARG A 22 9.39 23.80 -2.66
CA ARG A 22 8.28 24.16 -3.56
C ARG A 22 7.10 23.20 -3.43
N ASP A 23 7.31 22.05 -2.81
CA ASP A 23 6.25 21.10 -2.51
C ASP A 23 5.48 21.58 -1.27
N PHE A 24 4.23 22.00 -1.49
CA PHE A 24 3.35 22.49 -0.42
C PHE A 24 2.87 21.36 0.51
N GLU A 25 3.19 20.11 0.17
CA GLU A 25 2.89 18.91 0.95
C GLU A 25 4.11 18.36 1.69
N ALA A 26 5.28 19.00 1.59
CA ALA A 26 6.47 18.58 2.30
C ALA A 26 6.27 18.66 3.83
N GLU A 27 6.01 17.50 4.42
CA GLU A 27 5.90 17.33 5.86
C GLU A 27 7.24 17.50 6.57
N GLY A 28 7.21 17.61 7.90
CA GLY A 28 8.41 17.77 8.71
C GLY A 28 9.41 16.63 8.47
N TYR A 29 10.66 16.99 8.19
CA TYR A 29 11.75 16.04 8.02
C TYR A 29 13.02 16.53 8.71
N THR A 30 13.92 15.61 9.02
CA THR A 30 15.24 15.91 9.60
C THR A 30 16.37 15.41 8.71
N GLU A 31 17.49 16.13 8.70
CA GLU A 31 18.67 15.87 7.87
C GLU A 31 19.83 15.34 8.74
N HIS A 32 20.40 14.18 8.38
CA HIS A 32 21.48 13.50 9.11
C HIS A 32 22.64 13.14 8.17
N HIS A 33 23.36 14.14 7.67
CA HIS A 33 24.36 13.94 6.62
C HIS A 33 25.73 13.52 7.17
N ALA A 34 26.48 12.76 6.38
CA ALA A 34 27.90 12.49 6.57
C ALA A 34 28.66 12.79 5.27
N GLU A 35 29.99 12.61 5.29
CA GLU A 35 30.85 12.92 4.13
C GLU A 35 30.49 12.09 2.89
N ASP A 36 30.09 10.84 3.08
CA ASP A 36 29.82 9.84 2.04
C ASP A 36 28.33 9.55 1.81
N ARG A 37 27.44 10.20 2.57
CA ARG A 37 26.00 9.98 2.49
C ARG A 37 25.16 11.17 2.88
N LEU A 38 23.99 11.27 2.26
CA LEU A 38 22.89 12.09 2.76
C LEU A 38 21.83 11.18 3.38
N GLU A 39 21.29 11.56 4.52
CA GLU A 39 20.15 10.88 5.13
C GLU A 39 19.07 11.90 5.47
N TYR A 40 17.84 11.54 5.13
CA TYR A 40 16.61 12.30 5.38
C TYR A 40 15.62 11.37 6.08
N ARG A 41 15.11 11.81 7.23
CA ARG A 41 14.09 11.09 8.01
C ARG A 41 12.80 11.87 7.98
N PHE A 42 11.75 11.21 7.55
CA PHE A 42 10.40 11.77 7.39
C PHE A 42 9.49 11.12 8.44
N GLU A 43 8.53 11.90 8.94
CA GLU A 43 7.37 11.39 9.68
C GLU A 43 6.10 11.79 8.93
N PRO A 44 5.87 11.24 7.71
CA PRO A 44 4.83 11.76 6.85
C PRO A 44 3.46 11.14 7.19
N LYS A 45 2.43 11.97 7.26
CA LYS A 45 1.01 11.61 7.31
C LYS A 45 0.47 11.20 5.93
N ARG A 46 1.07 11.70 4.83
CA ARG A 46 0.64 11.46 3.44
C ARG A 46 1.57 10.56 2.63
N GLY A 47 2.58 9.97 3.26
CA GLY A 47 3.54 9.05 2.64
C GLY A 47 4.89 9.67 2.25
N ILE A 48 5.79 8.83 1.75
CA ILE A 48 7.18 9.21 1.45
C ILE A 48 7.21 9.99 0.13
N PRO A 49 8.01 11.07 0.02
CA PRO A 49 8.10 11.89 -1.20
C PRO A 49 8.91 11.22 -2.33
N PHE A 50 8.54 10.00 -2.72
CA PHE A 50 9.18 9.25 -3.81
C PHE A 50 9.30 10.02 -5.14
N PRO A 51 8.27 10.76 -5.60
CA PRO A 51 8.36 11.49 -6.86
C PRO A 51 9.51 12.50 -6.90
N VAL A 52 9.72 13.22 -5.80
CA VAL A 52 10.77 14.24 -5.69
C VAL A 52 12.14 13.60 -5.75
N PHE A 53 12.37 12.51 -5.01
CA PHE A 53 13.64 11.78 -5.06
C PHE A 53 13.90 11.11 -6.41
N THR A 54 12.85 10.66 -7.09
CA THR A 54 12.94 10.09 -8.44
C THR A 54 13.32 11.15 -9.47
N GLU A 55 12.72 12.33 -9.41
CA GLU A 55 13.07 13.44 -10.30
C GLU A 55 14.53 13.86 -10.12
N VAL A 56 14.99 14.02 -8.88
CA VAL A 56 16.38 14.39 -8.62
C VAL A 56 17.32 13.29 -9.10
N SER A 57 17.05 12.02 -8.79
CA SER A 57 17.89 10.87 -9.16
C SER A 57 18.19 10.81 -10.67
N GLY A 58 17.25 11.22 -11.53
CA GLY A 58 17.49 11.29 -12.99
C GLY A 58 18.62 12.23 -13.42
N ASN A 59 18.99 13.20 -12.59
CA ASN A 59 20.09 14.15 -12.86
C ASN A 59 21.44 13.70 -12.26
N PHE A 60 21.43 12.62 -11.49
CA PHE A 60 22.58 12.08 -10.77
C PHE A 60 22.61 10.55 -10.90
N PRO A 61 22.81 10.01 -12.12
CA PRO A 61 22.82 8.56 -12.36
C PRO A 61 23.91 7.81 -11.58
N GLU A 62 24.94 8.51 -11.12
CA GLU A 62 26.02 7.99 -10.26
C GLU A 62 25.63 7.82 -8.78
N LEU A 63 24.46 8.33 -8.39
CA LEU A 63 23.94 8.28 -7.03
C LEU A 63 22.77 7.29 -6.93
N ARG A 64 22.80 6.52 -5.85
CA ARG A 64 21.77 5.58 -5.43
C ARG A 64 20.95 6.18 -4.31
N VAL A 65 19.64 6.13 -4.43
CA VAL A 65 18.71 6.54 -3.37
C VAL A 65 18.04 5.29 -2.81
N GLU A 66 18.19 5.08 -1.51
CA GLU A 66 17.53 4.01 -0.78
C GLU A 66 16.43 4.60 0.12
N ALA A 67 15.21 4.16 -0.10
CA ALA A 67 14.08 4.40 0.77
C ALA A 67 13.91 3.19 1.68
N GLU A 68 13.78 3.43 2.97
CA GLU A 68 13.36 2.43 3.95
C GLU A 68 12.20 3.06 4.72
N TRP A 69 11.15 2.28 4.96
CA TRP A 69 10.00 2.72 5.74
C TRP A 69 9.41 1.58 6.54
N ASP A 70 8.72 1.98 7.59
CA ASP A 70 7.87 1.14 8.43
C ASP A 70 6.56 1.91 8.54
N HIS A 71 5.47 1.30 8.07
CA HIS A 71 4.14 1.85 8.20
C HIS A 71 3.20 0.72 8.56
N ASP A 72 2.57 0.83 9.73
CA ASP A 72 1.61 -0.15 10.27
C ASP A 72 2.11 -1.61 10.23
N GLY A 73 3.40 -1.80 10.57
CA GLY A 73 4.03 -3.13 10.62
C GLY A 73 4.46 -3.68 9.25
N VAL A 74 4.21 -2.94 8.17
CA VAL A 74 4.77 -3.23 6.84
C VAL A 74 6.07 -2.47 6.70
N ARG A 75 7.19 -3.20 6.63
CA ARG A 75 8.47 -2.61 6.25
C ARG A 75 8.67 -2.72 4.77
N GLY A 76 9.00 -1.60 4.16
CA GLY A 76 9.37 -1.55 2.76
C GLY A 76 10.75 -0.98 2.58
N ARG A 77 11.41 -1.44 1.53
CA ARG A 77 12.64 -0.89 1.00
C ARG A 77 12.47 -0.67 -0.49
N ALA A 78 12.89 0.49 -0.96
CA ALA A 78 12.89 0.80 -2.38
C ALA A 78 14.23 1.44 -2.77
N VAL A 79 14.65 1.19 -4.00
CA VAL A 79 15.89 1.69 -4.56
C VAL A 79 15.58 2.46 -5.82
N ILE A 80 16.04 3.72 -5.86
CA ILE A 80 15.91 4.58 -7.03
C ILE A 80 17.31 4.85 -7.58
N GLU A 81 17.49 4.56 -8.86
CA GLU A 81 18.71 4.87 -9.61
C GLU A 81 18.34 5.46 -10.98
N ASN A 82 19.04 6.52 -11.37
CA ASN A 82 18.83 7.17 -12.66
C ASN A 82 17.35 7.51 -12.94
N GLY A 83 16.64 7.97 -11.90
CA GLY A 83 15.23 8.35 -11.97
C GLY A 83 14.27 7.18 -12.21
N ARG A 84 14.67 5.95 -11.88
CA ARG A 84 13.82 4.75 -11.97
C ARG A 84 13.84 3.99 -10.66
N LEU A 85 12.70 3.43 -10.28
CA LEU A 85 12.59 2.44 -9.22
C LEU A 85 13.18 1.11 -9.74
N VAL A 86 14.25 0.64 -9.11
CA VAL A 86 15.04 -0.53 -9.56
C VAL A 86 14.81 -1.75 -8.68
N GLU A 87 14.47 -1.55 -7.41
CA GLU A 87 14.21 -2.62 -6.45
C GLU A 87 13.12 -2.15 -5.49
N GLU A 88 12.14 -3.01 -5.21
CA GLU A 88 11.12 -2.80 -4.20
C GLU A 88 10.93 -4.11 -3.43
N HIS A 89 11.24 -4.09 -2.13
CA HIS A 89 11.10 -5.22 -1.22
C HIS A 89 10.16 -4.82 -0.08
N HIS A 90 9.06 -5.54 0.05
CA HIS A 90 8.17 -5.46 1.21
C HIS A 90 8.48 -6.65 2.11
N ASP A 91 9.14 -6.41 3.25
CA ASP A 91 9.28 -7.40 4.30
C ASP A 91 8.06 -7.29 5.20
N SER A 92 7.06 -8.14 4.98
CA SER A 92 5.93 -8.35 5.89
C SER A 92 6.42 -9.14 7.12
N SER A 93 7.29 -8.55 7.94
CA SER A 93 7.75 -9.20 9.16
C SER A 93 6.72 -8.99 10.29
N GLY A 94 5.66 -9.79 10.28
CA GLY A 94 4.79 -10.02 11.45
C GLY A 94 3.42 -9.34 11.47
N GLY A 95 2.99 -8.68 10.38
CA GLY A 95 1.64 -8.14 10.23
C GLY A 95 0.78 -8.94 9.25
N PRO A 96 -0.53 -8.68 9.17
CA PRO A 96 -1.40 -9.30 8.18
C PRO A 96 -0.99 -8.89 6.76
N GLY A 97 -0.99 -9.85 5.84
CA GLY A 97 -0.81 -9.61 4.41
C GLY A 97 -2.08 -9.02 3.80
N ILE A 98 -1.91 -8.14 2.81
CA ILE A 98 -3.00 -7.43 2.13
C ILE A 98 -2.92 -7.70 0.63
N GLU A 99 -4.08 -7.87 0.00
CA GLU A 99 -4.25 -7.87 -1.45
C GLU A 99 -5.38 -6.91 -1.80
N ILE A 100 -5.12 -5.96 -2.68
CA ILE A 100 -6.12 -5.07 -3.27
C ILE A 100 -6.01 -5.19 -4.80
N ALA A 101 -7.15 -5.37 -5.46
CA ALA A 101 -7.28 -5.31 -6.90
C ALA A 101 -8.52 -4.49 -7.26
N VAL A 102 -8.32 -3.48 -8.11
CA VAL A 102 -9.40 -2.68 -8.72
C VAL A 102 -9.38 -2.85 -10.23
N ASP A 103 -10.52 -2.66 -10.89
CA ASP A 103 -10.57 -2.64 -12.36
C ASP A 103 -10.32 -1.23 -12.94
N ASP A 104 -10.38 -1.13 -14.27
CA ASP A 104 -10.19 0.13 -15.02
C ASP A 104 -11.23 1.21 -14.68
N GLU A 105 -12.39 0.82 -14.12
CA GLU A 105 -13.45 1.73 -13.67
C GLU A 105 -13.35 2.02 -12.16
N GLY A 106 -12.28 1.58 -11.49
CA GLY A 106 -12.09 1.76 -10.05
C GLY A 106 -13.01 0.89 -9.20
N ARG A 107 -13.65 -0.13 -9.77
CA ARG A 107 -14.47 -1.11 -9.03
C ARG A 107 -13.56 -2.00 -8.20
N LEU A 108 -13.93 -2.24 -6.96
CA LEU A 108 -13.22 -3.18 -6.08
C LEU A 108 -13.45 -4.62 -6.54
N GLY A 109 -12.45 -5.21 -7.18
CA GLY A 109 -12.47 -6.60 -7.66
C GLY A 109 -12.11 -7.60 -6.57
N LEU A 110 -11.15 -7.27 -5.72
CA LEU A 110 -10.81 -8.00 -4.50
C LEU A 110 -10.12 -7.06 -3.52
N ALA A 111 -10.58 -7.03 -2.28
CA ALA A 111 -9.82 -6.57 -1.13
C ALA A 111 -9.73 -7.73 -0.15
N MET A 112 -8.53 -8.05 0.31
CA MET A 112 -8.30 -9.17 1.21
C MET A 112 -7.24 -8.79 2.23
N VAL A 113 -7.52 -9.12 3.49
CA VAL A 113 -6.54 -9.12 4.57
C VAL A 113 -6.42 -10.54 5.10
N VAL A 114 -5.20 -11.01 5.34
CA VAL A 114 -4.93 -12.36 5.80
C VAL A 114 -3.82 -12.35 6.83
N GLU A 115 -4.05 -13.04 7.93
CA GLU A 115 -3.03 -13.24 8.95
C GLU A 115 -2.68 -14.71 9.08
N LYS A 116 -1.38 -15.00 9.03
CA LYS A 116 -0.86 -16.34 9.28
C LYS A 116 -0.78 -16.59 10.79
N ARG A 117 -1.39 -17.68 11.24
CA ARG A 117 -1.42 -18.16 12.62
C ARG A 117 -0.96 -19.61 12.66
N ASP A 118 0.25 -19.87 13.16
CA ASP A 118 0.83 -21.22 13.20
C ASP A 118 0.65 -22.01 11.86
N ALA A 119 -0.31 -22.95 11.84
CA ALA A 119 -0.62 -23.82 10.71
C ALA A 119 -1.89 -23.41 9.91
N CYS A 120 -2.52 -22.28 10.25
CA CYS A 120 -3.68 -21.74 9.55
C CYS A 120 -3.46 -20.29 9.10
N CYS A 121 -4.30 -19.86 8.17
CA CYS A 121 -4.52 -18.44 7.89
C CYS A 121 -5.96 -18.10 8.22
N ILE A 122 -6.18 -16.92 8.77
CA ILE A 122 -7.51 -16.35 8.99
C ILE A 122 -7.58 -15.02 8.24
N GLY A 123 -8.78 -14.61 7.82
CA GLY A 123 -8.88 -13.31 7.18
C GLY A 123 -10.27 -12.91 6.75
N TYR A 124 -10.30 -11.77 6.09
CA TYR A 124 -11.49 -11.13 5.54
C TYR A 124 -11.26 -10.79 4.08
N ALA A 125 -12.29 -10.98 3.26
CA ALA A 125 -12.27 -10.62 1.85
C ALA A 125 -13.55 -9.88 1.45
N ALA A 126 -13.41 -8.87 0.60
CA ALA A 126 -14.48 -8.05 0.07
C ALA A 126 -14.33 -7.84 -1.44
N THR A 127 -15.46 -7.62 -2.09
CA THR A 127 -15.59 -7.09 -3.44
C THR A 127 -16.51 -5.87 -3.37
N ALA A 128 -16.76 -5.22 -4.50
CA ALA A 128 -17.74 -4.13 -4.57
C ALA A 128 -19.17 -4.52 -4.13
N GLU A 129 -19.50 -5.81 -4.06
CA GLU A 129 -20.88 -6.31 -3.89
C GLU A 129 -21.08 -7.22 -2.68
N ARG A 130 -20.03 -7.88 -2.19
CA ARG A 130 -20.12 -8.87 -1.12
C ARG A 130 -18.81 -8.98 -0.37
N HIS A 131 -18.89 -9.46 0.86
CA HIS A 131 -17.74 -9.81 1.68
C HIS A 131 -17.93 -11.17 2.35
N THR A 132 -16.84 -11.70 2.90
CA THR A 132 -16.82 -12.96 3.65
C THR A 132 -15.62 -12.95 4.59
N PHE A 133 -15.72 -13.72 5.66
CA PHE A 133 -14.56 -14.11 6.46
C PHE A 133 -14.14 -15.52 6.06
N PHE A 134 -12.87 -15.86 6.28
CA PHE A 134 -12.38 -17.18 5.92
C PHE A 134 -11.34 -17.70 6.89
N ARG A 135 -11.25 -19.03 6.94
CA ARG A 135 -10.08 -19.75 7.47
C ARG A 135 -9.52 -20.63 6.37
N PHE A 136 -8.20 -20.71 6.31
CA PHE A 136 -7.48 -21.53 5.37
C PHE A 136 -6.52 -22.46 6.13
N VAL A 137 -6.79 -23.77 6.06
CA VAL A 137 -6.06 -24.79 6.81
C VAL A 137 -5.68 -25.92 5.88
N GLY A 138 -4.39 -26.22 5.77
CA GLY A 138 -3.92 -27.38 5.00
C GLY A 138 -4.39 -27.44 3.55
N GLY A 139 -4.63 -26.28 2.91
CA GLY A 139 -5.14 -26.22 1.52
C GLY A 139 -6.66 -26.16 1.36
N ALA A 140 -7.41 -26.26 2.46
CA ALA A 140 -8.87 -26.14 2.47
C ALA A 140 -9.30 -24.74 2.91
N LEU A 141 -10.27 -24.17 2.19
CA LEU A 141 -10.89 -22.88 2.50
C LEU A 141 -12.25 -23.10 3.15
N ASP A 142 -12.40 -22.60 4.37
CA ASP A 142 -13.68 -22.52 5.07
C ASP A 142 -14.17 -21.08 5.00
N LEU A 143 -15.25 -20.85 4.25
CA LEU A 143 -15.95 -19.57 4.23
C LEU A 143 -16.88 -19.48 5.43
N ILE A 144 -16.87 -18.33 6.08
CA ILE A 144 -17.66 -18.05 7.28
C ILE A 144 -18.76 -17.08 6.88
N ASP A 145 -19.94 -17.33 7.45
CA ASP A 145 -21.08 -16.44 7.30
C ASP A 145 -20.71 -15.03 7.78
N PRO A 146 -20.88 -13.99 6.95
CA PRO A 146 -20.70 -12.60 7.35
C PRO A 146 -21.48 -12.19 8.60
N GLU A 147 -22.58 -12.86 8.92
CA GLU A 147 -23.42 -12.56 10.09
C GLU A 147 -22.91 -13.22 11.38
N GLU A 148 -21.98 -14.19 11.28
CA GLU A 148 -21.47 -14.97 12.42
C GLU A 148 -19.92 -15.06 12.47
N PRO A 149 -19.16 -13.95 12.35
CA PRO A 149 -17.72 -13.99 12.57
C PRO A 149 -17.40 -14.23 14.05
N ASP A 150 -16.20 -14.75 14.33
CA ASP A 150 -15.65 -14.60 15.67
C ASP A 150 -15.07 -13.19 15.86
N VAL A 151 -14.85 -12.81 17.12
CA VAL A 151 -14.37 -11.48 17.49
C VAL A 151 -13.03 -11.15 16.82
N GLU A 152 -12.15 -12.13 16.67
CA GLU A 152 -10.82 -11.92 16.08
C GLU A 152 -10.90 -11.55 14.58
N LEU A 153 -11.77 -12.24 13.84
CA LEU A 153 -12.04 -11.94 12.44
C LEU A 153 -12.75 -10.60 12.27
N GLU A 154 -13.69 -10.29 13.16
CA GLU A 154 -14.41 -9.01 13.17
C GLU A 154 -13.45 -7.84 13.41
N ASP A 155 -12.61 -7.90 14.45
CA ASP A 155 -11.62 -6.86 14.76
C ASP A 155 -10.64 -6.63 13.59
N MET A 156 -10.18 -7.71 12.96
CA MET A 156 -9.30 -7.63 11.78
C MET A 156 -9.99 -6.97 10.60
N ALA A 157 -11.23 -7.34 10.32
CA ALA A 157 -12.00 -6.78 9.22
C ALA A 157 -12.31 -5.29 9.47
N LEU A 158 -12.67 -4.91 10.70
CA LEU A 158 -12.94 -3.52 11.06
C LEU A 158 -11.71 -2.65 10.85
N ALA A 159 -10.54 -3.05 11.34
CA ALA A 159 -9.29 -2.32 11.15
C ALA A 159 -8.93 -2.19 9.66
N PHE A 160 -9.10 -3.27 8.90
CA PHE A 160 -8.83 -3.26 7.46
C PHE A 160 -9.81 -2.38 6.67
N VAL A 161 -11.10 -2.47 6.96
CA VAL A 161 -12.14 -1.64 6.34
C VAL A 161 -11.89 -0.19 6.68
N GLU A 162 -11.65 0.14 7.95
CA GLU A 162 -11.38 1.52 8.38
C GLU A 162 -10.24 2.15 7.59
N GLU A 163 -9.19 1.39 7.27
CA GLU A 163 -8.04 1.90 6.53
C GLU A 163 -8.20 1.91 5.00
N TRP A 164 -8.86 0.90 4.42
CA TRP A 164 -8.83 0.68 2.97
C TRP A 164 -10.15 0.92 2.26
N ILE A 165 -11.28 0.69 2.93
CA ILE A 165 -12.59 0.58 2.28
C ILE A 165 -13.54 1.64 2.84
N TRP A 166 -14.49 2.07 2.02
CA TRP A 166 -15.67 2.77 2.50
C TRP A 166 -16.91 2.24 1.76
N TYR A 167 -18.05 2.23 2.44
CA TYR A 167 -19.31 1.74 1.89
C TYR A 167 -20.22 2.90 1.49
N ASP A 168 -20.96 2.75 0.38
CA ASP A 168 -21.89 3.80 -0.09
C ASP A 168 -23.14 3.95 0.80
N GLU A 169 -23.31 3.09 1.80
CA GLU A 169 -24.31 3.24 2.86
C GLU A 169 -23.84 4.20 3.97
N GLU A 170 -22.54 4.50 4.04
CA GLU A 170 -21.98 5.47 4.98
C GLU A 170 -22.02 6.90 4.36
N GLU A 171 -22.30 7.91 5.19
CA GLU A 171 -22.31 9.31 4.75
C GLU A 171 -20.89 9.81 4.44
N ALA A 172 -20.39 9.55 3.22
CA ALA A 172 -19.09 10.05 2.75
C ALA A 172 -19.19 11.05 1.55
N PRO A 173 -19.82 12.25 1.69
CA PRO A 173 -19.90 13.24 0.61
C PRO A 173 -18.55 13.62 -0.01
N VAL A 174 -17.49 13.65 0.81
CA VAL A 174 -16.12 13.96 0.36
C VAL A 174 -15.58 12.85 -0.55
N GLU A 175 -15.74 11.59 -0.17
CA GLU A 175 -15.28 10.45 -0.99
C GLU A 175 -16.04 10.39 -2.31
N ARG A 176 -17.36 10.60 -2.29
CA ARG A 176 -18.18 10.67 -3.52
C ARG A 176 -17.69 11.77 -4.47
N ALA A 177 -17.39 12.95 -3.95
CA ALA A 177 -16.85 14.05 -4.76
C ALA A 177 -15.48 13.73 -5.34
N ARG A 178 -14.61 13.05 -4.59
CA ARG A 178 -13.28 12.63 -5.07
C ARG A 178 -13.40 11.59 -6.19
N TYR A 179 -14.23 10.55 -6.02
CA TYR A 179 -14.53 9.55 -7.04
C TYR A 179 -15.05 10.18 -8.34
N ALA A 180 -16.01 11.11 -8.23
CA ALA A 180 -16.53 11.86 -9.37
C ALA A 180 -15.42 12.66 -10.08
N SER A 181 -14.48 13.26 -9.33
CA SER A 181 -13.35 13.98 -9.93
C SER A 181 -12.36 13.07 -10.65
N TYR A 182 -12.30 11.78 -10.27
CA TYR A 182 -11.52 10.75 -10.97
C TYR A 182 -12.27 10.12 -12.16
N GLY A 183 -13.57 10.41 -12.30
CA GLY A 183 -14.41 9.85 -13.36
C GLY A 183 -14.96 8.45 -13.04
N PHE A 184 -14.98 8.05 -11.77
CA PHE A 184 -15.44 6.72 -11.36
C PHE A 184 -16.83 6.73 -10.73
N PRO A 185 -17.64 5.68 -10.96
CA PRO A 185 -18.90 5.49 -10.25
C PRO A 185 -18.66 5.01 -8.81
N VAL A 186 -19.59 5.34 -7.92
CA VAL A 186 -19.66 4.79 -6.56
C VAL A 186 -20.43 3.47 -6.58
N ARG A 187 -19.98 2.47 -5.80
CA ARG A 187 -20.56 1.11 -5.68
C ARG A 187 -20.80 0.75 -4.21
N GLY A 188 -21.27 -0.47 -3.92
CA GLY A 188 -21.56 -0.91 -2.55
C GLY A 188 -20.35 -0.77 -1.62
N ALA A 189 -19.23 -1.38 -2.01
CA ALA A 189 -17.92 -1.14 -1.40
C ALA A 189 -16.96 -0.47 -2.39
N ASN A 190 -16.19 0.49 -1.90
CA ASN A 190 -15.24 1.27 -2.67
C ASN A 190 -13.91 1.33 -1.94
N LEU A 191 -12.82 1.40 -2.71
CA LEU A 191 -11.53 1.71 -2.13
C LEU A 191 -11.54 3.18 -1.66
N ARG A 192 -10.90 3.52 -0.54
CA ARG A 192 -10.70 4.92 -0.18
C ARG A 192 -9.98 5.66 -1.31
N SER A 193 -10.47 6.83 -1.66
CA SER A 193 -9.99 7.61 -2.82
C SER A 193 -8.49 7.88 -2.79
N GLU A 194 -7.91 8.01 -1.60
CA GLU A 194 -6.47 8.21 -1.35
C GLU A 194 -5.66 6.98 -1.78
N LYS A 195 -6.13 5.78 -1.40
CA LYS A 195 -5.53 4.49 -1.81
C LYS A 195 -5.73 4.23 -3.30
N LEU A 196 -6.90 4.58 -3.83
CA LEU A 196 -7.19 4.46 -5.27
C LEU A 196 -6.25 5.33 -6.12
N ALA A 197 -5.97 6.56 -5.68
CA ALA A 197 -5.04 7.44 -6.37
C ALA A 197 -3.62 6.84 -6.46
N LEU A 198 -3.17 6.19 -5.39
CA LEU A 198 -1.87 5.49 -5.37
C LEU A 198 -1.84 4.30 -6.34
N LEU A 199 -2.85 3.43 -6.31
CA LEU A 199 -2.92 2.23 -7.15
C LEU A 199 -2.95 2.52 -8.65
N ARG A 200 -3.58 3.64 -9.05
CA ARG A 200 -3.63 4.05 -10.47
C ARG A 200 -2.25 4.36 -11.04
N GLY A 201 -1.30 4.76 -10.19
CA GLY A 201 0.10 4.95 -10.59
C GLY A 201 0.90 3.65 -10.73
N SER A 202 0.41 2.54 -10.17
CA SER A 202 1.18 1.30 -9.96
C SER A 202 0.55 0.04 -10.58
N GLY A 203 -0.45 0.18 -11.46
CA GLY A 203 -1.04 -0.96 -12.19
C GLY A 203 -2.29 -1.58 -11.55
N GLN A 204 -3.04 -0.81 -10.74
CA GLN A 204 -4.38 -1.18 -10.22
C GLN A 204 -4.41 -2.36 -9.24
N CYS A 205 -3.25 -2.85 -8.80
CA CYS A 205 -3.14 -3.87 -7.77
C CYS A 205 -2.06 -3.52 -6.74
N HIS A 206 -2.27 -4.03 -5.53
CA HIS A 206 -1.29 -4.02 -4.45
C HIS A 206 -1.34 -5.37 -3.73
N SER A 207 -0.17 -5.95 -3.46
CA SER A 207 -0.06 -7.22 -2.74
C SER A 207 1.14 -7.18 -1.81
N SER A 208 0.91 -7.53 -0.54
CA SER A 208 1.94 -7.81 0.46
C SER A 208 1.86 -9.26 0.97
N LEU A 209 1.13 -10.12 0.24
CA LEU A 209 0.91 -11.51 0.64
C LEU A 209 2.22 -12.31 0.66
N ASP A 210 2.46 -13.03 1.75
CA ASP A 210 3.48 -14.08 1.83
C ASP A 210 3.03 -15.35 1.09
N GLU A 211 3.80 -16.44 1.18
CA GLU A 211 3.46 -17.70 0.52
C GLU A 211 2.11 -18.28 1.00
N ALA A 212 1.83 -18.19 2.30
CA ALA A 212 0.61 -18.72 2.87
C ALA A 212 -0.62 -17.87 2.48
N GLY A 213 -0.46 -16.54 2.52
CA GLY A 213 -1.46 -15.60 2.05
C GLY A 213 -1.79 -15.77 0.57
N ARG A 214 -0.77 -15.99 -0.28
CA ARG A 214 -0.97 -16.29 -1.71
C ARG A 214 -1.76 -17.57 -1.93
N ALA A 215 -1.47 -18.63 -1.18
CA ALA A 215 -2.24 -19.88 -1.26
C ALA A 215 -3.70 -19.69 -0.83
N ALA A 216 -3.95 -18.93 0.24
CA ALA A 216 -5.32 -18.59 0.67
C ALA A 216 -6.06 -17.75 -0.39
N ARG A 217 -5.37 -16.79 -1.01
CA ARG A 217 -5.90 -15.94 -2.08
C ARG A 217 -6.28 -16.76 -3.31
N GLU A 218 -5.45 -17.72 -3.72
CA GLU A 218 -5.78 -18.64 -4.82
C GLU A 218 -7.04 -19.47 -4.53
N ALA A 219 -7.18 -19.97 -3.30
CA ALA A 219 -8.37 -20.70 -2.88
C ALA A 219 -9.63 -19.80 -2.90
N LEU A 220 -9.54 -18.58 -2.36
CA LEU A 220 -10.63 -17.60 -2.40
C LEU A 220 -11.07 -17.25 -3.83
N VAL A 221 -10.11 -17.00 -4.72
CA VAL A 221 -10.40 -16.72 -6.14
C VAL A 221 -11.17 -17.89 -6.76
N ARG A 222 -10.71 -19.12 -6.49
CA ARG A 222 -11.31 -20.33 -7.05
C ARG A 222 -12.69 -20.63 -6.49
N GLU A 223 -12.92 -20.39 -5.20
CA GLU A 223 -14.09 -20.95 -4.49
C GLU A 223 -15.14 -19.92 -4.09
N TRP A 224 -14.75 -18.64 -4.00
CA TRP A 224 -15.64 -17.54 -3.64
C TRP A 224 -15.85 -16.59 -4.81
N LEU A 225 -14.78 -16.08 -5.45
CA LEU A 225 -14.92 -15.10 -6.53
C LEU A 225 -15.49 -15.69 -7.83
N SER A 226 -15.26 -16.98 -8.10
CA SER A 226 -15.75 -17.65 -9.31
C SER A 226 -17.25 -18.01 -9.28
N LYS A 227 -17.90 -17.83 -8.12
CA LYS A 227 -19.33 -18.12 -7.89
C LYS A 227 -20.16 -16.85 -7.99
#